data_AF-A0A2N1N911-F1
#
_entry.id   AF-A0A2N1N911-F1
#
_cell.length_a   1.000
_cell.length_b   1.000
_cell.length_c   1.000
_cell.angle_alpha   90.00
_cell.angle_beta   90.00
_cell.angle_gamma   90.00
#
_symmetry.space_group_name_H-M   'P 1'
#
loop_
_entity.id
_entity.type
_entity.pdbx_description
1 polymer ?
#
loop_
_entity_poly.entity_id
_entity_poly.type
_entity_poly.pdbx_seq_one_letter_code
_entity_poly.pdbx_strand_id
1 'polypeptide(L)'
;MRECAYKAGLLPSLNSQQLEFTTEPEAAALHCLSVIKEHNLQPNDSFLVADCGGGTVDLTLRKLLPENKLSEITERVGDLCGSTFVDKEFLHWLGRKVGFQALAKLKTDNYGQMQYLVQRFFCTRIKFKFSGEKKDYRTLKLNLQQFCPSLPQYVVDEIKEQMEEAGWILKVDYETVKGMFDPVIDRIINLIDDQLKNSSEKNCSAMFLVGGFSESPYLLRKVKETFEHQVPIIAVPAVPIAAIVRGAITYGLNVDNDIVPDRVLKWTYGIEVSGDKPNKRTKDGMYHYFHELAKRGSNVKVNQKFSGDFYPVRSNQDIITFNVYYTSKYEAKYCSDPEMRLLGVIRVKTYDTHLGLNRPIEFSLAFGKVEIKATTKNKSTGEIYNETTLELALFIVM
;
A
#
# COMPACT_ATOMS: atom_id res chain seq x y z
N MET A 1 -7.74 1.11 -12.34
CA MET A 1 -8.59 2.13 -11.67
C MET A 1 -9.22 3.11 -12.64
N ARG A 2 -8.46 3.71 -13.58
CA ARG A 2 -8.99 4.60 -14.63
C ARG A 2 -10.14 3.98 -15.42
N GLU A 3 -9.96 2.74 -15.86
CA GLU A 3 -11.01 1.97 -16.54
C GLU A 3 -12.27 1.78 -15.68
N CYS A 4 -12.11 1.55 -14.36
CA CYS A 4 -13.24 1.45 -13.44
C CYS A 4 -14.02 2.77 -13.35
N ALA A 5 -13.31 3.90 -13.25
CA ALA A 5 -13.94 5.22 -13.23
C ALA A 5 -14.68 5.53 -14.55
N TYR A 6 -14.09 5.17 -15.69
CA TYR A 6 -14.74 5.29 -17.00
C TYR A 6 -15.99 4.41 -17.11
N LYS A 7 -15.89 3.12 -16.75
CA LYS A 7 -17.04 2.18 -16.75
C LYS A 7 -18.15 2.59 -15.79
N ALA A 8 -17.82 3.29 -14.71
CA ALA A 8 -18.78 3.87 -13.77
C ALA A 8 -19.42 5.19 -14.26
N GLY A 9 -19.05 5.69 -15.45
CA GLY A 9 -19.59 6.92 -16.03
C GLY A 9 -19.03 8.20 -15.39
N LEU A 10 -17.93 8.12 -14.64
CA LEU A 10 -17.31 9.29 -14.00
C LEU A 10 -16.39 10.07 -14.94
N LEU A 11 -16.05 9.50 -16.11
CA LEU A 11 -15.18 10.12 -17.10
C LEU A 11 -15.85 10.14 -18.48
N PRO A 12 -15.68 11.22 -19.27
CA PRO A 12 -16.20 11.29 -20.63
C PRO A 12 -15.47 10.34 -21.59
N SER A 13 -14.21 10.01 -21.31
CA SER A 13 -13.40 9.06 -22.08
C SER A 13 -12.33 8.44 -21.19
N LEU A 14 -11.77 7.30 -21.62
CA LEU A 14 -10.70 6.60 -20.88
C LEU A 14 -9.48 7.50 -20.66
N ASN A 15 -9.13 8.32 -21.66
CA ASN A 15 -7.96 9.20 -21.65
C ASN A 15 -8.26 10.63 -21.14
N SER A 16 -9.38 10.82 -20.44
CA SER A 16 -9.74 12.12 -19.88
C SER A 16 -8.64 12.63 -18.94
N GLN A 17 -8.26 13.89 -19.13
CA GLN A 17 -7.30 14.63 -18.27
C GLN A 17 -7.97 15.15 -16.99
N GLN A 18 -9.28 14.95 -16.82
CA GLN A 18 -10.03 15.37 -15.63
C GLN A 18 -9.95 14.34 -14.49
N LEU A 19 -8.92 13.48 -14.50
CA LEU A 19 -8.68 12.48 -13.47
C LEU A 19 -7.25 12.57 -12.99
N GLU A 20 -7.11 12.79 -11.69
CA GLU A 20 -5.85 12.77 -10.98
C GLU A 20 -5.82 11.60 -10.00
N PHE A 21 -4.67 10.95 -9.91
CA PHE A 21 -4.42 9.90 -8.94
C PHE A 21 -3.51 10.43 -7.83
N THR A 22 -3.79 10.00 -6.62
CA THR A 22 -2.88 10.08 -5.48
C THR A 22 -2.87 8.73 -4.78
N THR A 23 -1.81 8.44 -4.06
CA THR A 23 -1.73 7.21 -3.27
C THR A 23 -2.33 7.43 -1.88
N GLU A 24 -2.89 6.39 -1.26
CA GLU A 24 -3.39 6.43 0.12
C GLU A 24 -2.37 7.05 1.10
N PRO A 25 -1.10 6.60 1.16
CA PRO A 25 -0.13 7.19 2.09
C PRO A 25 0.20 8.67 1.81
N GLU A 26 0.13 9.14 0.55
CA GLU A 26 0.25 10.57 0.25
C GLU A 26 -0.96 11.35 0.76
N ALA A 27 -2.17 10.85 0.48
CA ALA A 27 -3.40 11.44 0.97
C ALA A 27 -3.44 11.49 2.51
N ALA A 28 -3.09 10.38 3.17
CA ALA A 28 -2.96 10.29 4.62
C ALA A 28 -2.05 11.39 5.20
N ALA A 29 -0.86 11.55 4.60
CA ALA A 29 0.10 12.58 5.03
C ALA A 29 -0.41 14.00 4.80
N LEU A 30 -1.08 14.25 3.68
CA LEU A 30 -1.71 15.55 3.39
C LEU A 30 -2.81 15.89 4.38
N HIS A 31 -3.62 14.90 4.78
CA HIS A 31 -4.63 15.12 5.83
C HIS A 31 -3.97 15.51 7.16
N CYS A 32 -2.83 14.92 7.48
CA CYS A 32 -2.10 15.23 8.71
C CYS A 32 -1.55 16.66 8.76
N LEU A 33 -1.50 17.41 7.64
CA LEU A 33 -1.06 18.82 7.65
C LEU A 33 -1.85 19.71 8.61
N SER A 34 -3.14 19.43 8.86
CA SER A 34 -3.90 20.17 9.88
C SER A 34 -3.38 19.88 11.28
N VAL A 35 -3.08 18.62 11.58
CA VAL A 35 -2.57 18.16 12.88
C VAL A 35 -1.13 18.63 13.11
N ILE A 36 -0.32 18.66 12.05
CA ILE A 36 1.04 19.23 12.04
C ILE A 36 1.02 20.69 12.51
N LYS A 37 0.05 21.48 12.03
CA LYS A 37 -0.13 22.88 12.45
C LYS A 37 -0.58 23.00 13.91
N GLU A 38 -1.50 22.15 14.35
CA GLU A 38 -1.96 22.10 15.74
C GLU A 38 -0.81 21.80 16.72
N HIS A 39 0.15 20.98 16.30
CA HIS A 39 1.33 20.62 17.09
C HIS A 39 2.58 21.47 16.80
N ASN A 40 2.47 22.53 15.98
CA ASN A 40 3.55 23.47 15.66
C ASN A 40 4.83 22.83 15.10
N LEU A 41 4.71 21.77 14.29
CA LEU A 41 5.86 21.22 13.56
C LEU A 41 6.44 22.25 12.60
N GLN A 42 7.77 22.27 12.51
CA GLN A 42 8.55 23.23 11.74
C GLN A 42 9.11 22.60 10.46
N PRO A 43 9.45 23.40 9.43
CA PRO A 43 10.19 22.88 8.29
C PRO A 43 11.46 22.13 8.72
N ASN A 44 11.71 21.00 8.07
CA ASN A 44 12.69 19.96 8.37
C ASN A 44 12.33 18.97 9.48
N ASP A 45 11.23 19.15 10.21
CA ASP A 45 10.71 18.10 11.08
C ASP A 45 10.28 16.89 10.25
N SER A 46 10.52 15.70 10.81
CA SER A 46 10.06 14.44 10.24
C SER A 46 8.85 13.93 11.01
N PHE A 47 7.95 13.25 10.32
CA PHE A 47 6.80 12.61 10.95
C PHE A 47 6.45 11.30 10.25
N LEU A 48 6.01 10.33 11.04
CA LEU A 48 5.51 9.06 10.58
C LEU A 48 3.98 9.11 10.51
N VAL A 49 3.42 8.62 9.41
CA VAL A 49 1.99 8.38 9.29
C VAL A 49 1.77 6.87 9.27
N ALA A 50 0.98 6.38 10.21
CA ALA A 50 0.56 4.99 10.31
C ALA A 50 -0.92 4.92 9.94
N ASP A 51 -1.23 4.51 8.70
CA ASP A 51 -2.59 4.24 8.28
C ASP A 51 -3.02 2.86 8.73
N CYS A 52 -3.65 2.79 9.89
CA CYS A 52 -4.17 1.56 10.47
C CYS A 52 -5.60 1.31 9.97
N GLY A 53 -5.70 0.64 8.82
CA GLY A 53 -6.95 0.33 8.17
C GLY A 53 -7.66 -0.94 8.67
N GLY A 54 -8.64 -1.38 7.89
CA GLY A 54 -9.37 -2.63 8.15
C GLY A 54 -8.56 -3.88 7.77
N GLY A 55 -7.96 -3.87 6.58
CA GLY A 55 -7.19 -5.00 6.05
C GLY A 55 -5.68 -4.82 6.22
N THR A 56 -5.17 -3.66 5.83
CA THR A 56 -3.75 -3.33 5.85
C THR A 56 -3.43 -2.31 6.93
N VAL A 57 -2.17 -2.28 7.32
CA VAL A 57 -1.53 -1.13 7.96
C VAL A 57 -0.39 -0.68 7.06
N ASP A 58 -0.39 0.60 6.70
CA ASP A 58 0.61 1.19 5.79
C ASP A 58 1.33 2.36 6.48
N LEU A 59 2.66 2.37 6.40
CA LEU A 59 3.53 3.35 7.05
C LEU A 59 4.24 4.20 6.00
N THR A 60 4.32 5.51 6.25
CA THR A 60 5.16 6.43 5.48
C THR A 60 5.85 7.42 6.41
N LEU A 61 7.17 7.58 6.24
CA LEU A 61 7.94 8.61 6.94
C LEU A 61 8.18 9.78 6.00
N ARG A 62 7.81 10.98 6.46
CA ARG A 62 7.79 12.20 5.67
C ARG A 62 8.61 13.29 6.34
N LYS A 63 9.14 14.20 5.53
CA LYS A 63 9.76 15.45 5.98
C LYS A 63 8.87 16.62 5.61
N LEU A 64 8.55 17.46 6.59
CA LEU A 64 7.89 18.73 6.34
C LEU A 64 8.89 19.68 5.69
N LEU A 65 8.55 20.19 4.52
CA LEU A 65 9.32 21.20 3.81
C LEU A 65 8.64 22.58 3.98
N PRO A 66 9.33 23.68 3.63
CA PRO A 66 8.70 24.99 3.55
C PRO A 66 7.40 24.97 2.71
N GLU A 67 6.50 25.92 2.98
CA GLU A 67 5.22 26.05 2.27
C GLU A 67 4.27 24.84 2.42
N ASN A 68 4.44 24.03 3.50
CA ASN A 68 3.67 22.81 3.77
C ASN A 68 3.85 21.71 2.70
N LYS A 69 4.99 21.70 2.00
CA LYS A 69 5.33 20.60 1.08
C LYS A 69 5.82 19.38 1.85
N LEU A 70 5.66 18.19 1.29
CA LEU A 70 5.95 16.91 1.95
C LEU A 70 6.91 16.07 1.10
N SER A 71 8.13 15.85 1.60
CA SER A 71 9.09 14.93 0.99
C SER A 71 8.99 13.54 1.61
N GLU A 72 9.30 12.50 0.82
CA GLU A 72 9.32 11.11 1.27
C GLU A 72 10.74 10.69 1.67
N ILE A 73 10.91 10.21 2.91
CA ILE A 73 12.23 9.89 3.48
C ILE A 73 12.62 8.44 3.20
N THR A 74 11.68 7.53 3.43
CA THR A 74 11.88 6.09 3.34
C THR A 74 10.88 5.48 2.38
N GLU A 75 11.20 4.29 1.86
CA GLU A 75 10.19 3.48 1.18
C GLU A 75 9.00 3.20 2.12
N ARG A 76 7.82 3.10 1.51
CA ARG A 76 6.58 2.76 2.23
C ARG A 76 6.59 1.29 2.59
N VAL A 77 6.24 0.99 3.82
CA VAL A 77 6.17 -0.37 4.35
C VAL A 77 4.72 -0.62 4.79
N GLY A 78 4.24 -1.84 4.59
CA GLY A 78 2.89 -2.22 4.99
C GLY A 78 2.77 -3.70 5.29
N ASP A 79 1.76 -4.06 6.07
CA ASP A 79 1.49 -5.44 6.45
C ASP A 79 -0.04 -5.72 6.54
N LEU A 80 -0.41 -6.99 6.42
CA LEU A 80 -1.78 -7.49 6.55
C LEU A 80 -2.13 -7.71 8.03
N CYS A 81 -2.24 -6.62 8.78
CA CYS A 81 -2.51 -6.61 10.22
C CYS A 81 -3.54 -5.55 10.66
N GLY A 82 -4.50 -5.20 9.79
CA GLY A 82 -5.58 -4.27 10.14
C GLY A 82 -6.65 -4.84 11.10
N SER A 83 -7.64 -4.01 11.45
CA SER A 83 -8.66 -4.36 12.47
C SER A 83 -9.50 -5.61 12.16
N THR A 84 -9.62 -6.03 10.90
CA THR A 84 -10.33 -7.27 10.53
C THR A 84 -9.61 -8.53 11.01
N PHE A 85 -8.31 -8.45 11.29
CA PHE A 85 -7.56 -9.56 11.88
C PHE A 85 -7.95 -9.80 13.34
N VAL A 86 -8.39 -8.76 14.06
CA VAL A 86 -8.98 -8.90 15.40
C VAL A 86 -10.33 -9.64 15.31
N ASP A 87 -11.12 -9.39 14.25
CA ASP A 87 -12.37 -10.15 14.00
C ASP A 87 -12.09 -11.61 13.68
N LYS A 88 -11.00 -11.89 12.96
CA LYS A 88 -10.53 -13.26 12.69
C LYS A 88 -10.10 -13.96 13.98
N GLU A 89 -9.40 -13.28 14.88
CA GLU A 89 -9.04 -13.86 16.18
C GLU A 89 -10.26 -14.12 17.07
N PHE A 90 -11.29 -13.27 16.99
CA PHE A 90 -12.58 -13.56 17.63
C PHE A 90 -13.24 -14.83 17.08
N LEU A 91 -13.31 -14.97 15.75
CA LEU A 91 -13.86 -16.17 15.12
C LEU A 91 -12.99 -17.41 15.39
N HIS A 92 -11.68 -17.25 15.49
CA HIS A 92 -10.76 -18.32 15.86
C HIS A 92 -11.02 -18.79 17.29
N TRP A 93 -11.10 -17.86 18.25
CA TRP A 93 -11.48 -18.16 19.63
C TRP A 93 -12.84 -18.86 19.70
N LEU A 94 -13.85 -18.37 18.97
CA LEU A 94 -15.17 -18.98 18.92
C LEU A 94 -15.09 -20.40 18.35
N GLY A 95 -14.29 -20.61 17.30
CA GLY A 95 -14.07 -21.94 16.70
C GLY A 95 -13.48 -22.95 17.67
N ARG A 96 -12.62 -22.51 18.60
CA ARG A 96 -12.13 -23.36 19.70
C ARG A 96 -13.21 -23.72 20.73
N LYS A 97 -14.29 -22.93 20.81
CA LYS A 97 -15.42 -23.17 21.74
C LYS A 97 -16.52 -24.02 21.14
N VAL A 98 -16.82 -23.85 19.84
CA VAL A 98 -17.97 -24.51 19.19
C VAL A 98 -17.57 -25.49 18.07
N GLY A 99 -16.27 -25.63 17.79
CA GLY A 99 -15.74 -26.41 16.68
C GLY A 99 -15.59 -25.58 15.40
N PHE A 100 -14.42 -25.69 14.75
CA PHE A 100 -14.13 -24.98 13.51
C PHE A 100 -15.02 -25.41 12.34
N GLN A 101 -15.38 -26.69 12.28
CA GLN A 101 -16.29 -27.20 11.23
C GLN A 101 -17.69 -26.59 11.37
N ALA A 102 -18.17 -26.38 12.59
CA ALA A 102 -19.45 -25.73 12.84
C ALA A 102 -19.45 -24.28 12.33
N LEU A 103 -18.38 -23.53 12.60
CA LEU A 103 -18.21 -22.18 12.04
C LEU A 103 -18.07 -22.17 10.52
N ALA A 104 -17.39 -23.15 9.93
CA ALA A 104 -17.27 -23.26 8.48
C ALA A 104 -18.65 -23.48 7.84
N LYS A 105 -19.48 -24.39 8.39
CA LYS A 105 -20.87 -24.60 7.95
C LYS A 105 -21.72 -23.35 8.14
N LEU A 106 -21.62 -22.68 9.28
CA LEU A 106 -22.31 -21.40 9.51
C LEU A 106 -21.91 -20.35 8.46
N LYS A 107 -20.62 -20.26 8.10
CA LYS A 107 -20.14 -19.31 7.09
C LYS A 107 -20.73 -19.60 5.72
N THR A 108 -20.78 -20.87 5.31
CA THR A 108 -21.29 -21.29 4.00
C THR A 108 -22.81 -21.15 3.91
N ASP A 109 -23.53 -21.62 4.93
CA ASP A 109 -24.98 -21.77 4.87
C ASP A 109 -25.73 -20.54 5.43
N ASN A 110 -25.08 -19.78 6.32
CA ASN A 110 -25.71 -18.73 7.14
C ASN A 110 -24.77 -17.53 7.37
N TYR A 111 -24.06 -17.07 6.33
CA TYR A 111 -23.07 -15.98 6.42
C TYR A 111 -23.61 -14.70 7.10
N GLY A 112 -24.88 -14.36 6.85
CA GLY A 112 -25.53 -13.20 7.47
C GLY A 112 -25.59 -13.26 8.99
N GLN A 113 -25.80 -14.44 9.59
CA GLN A 113 -25.79 -14.59 11.05
C GLN A 113 -24.36 -14.50 11.61
N MET A 114 -23.37 -15.04 10.91
CA MET A 114 -21.96 -14.87 11.30
C MET A 114 -21.58 -13.38 11.30
N GLN A 115 -21.97 -12.65 10.25
CA GLN A 115 -21.74 -11.20 10.17
C GLN A 115 -22.49 -10.45 11.28
N TYR A 116 -23.74 -10.80 11.56
CA TYR A 116 -24.50 -10.22 12.67
C TYR A 116 -23.81 -10.45 14.02
N LEU A 117 -23.33 -11.67 14.29
CA LEU A 117 -22.59 -12.02 15.49
C LEU A 117 -21.32 -11.16 15.63
N VAL A 118 -20.48 -11.11 14.59
CA VAL A 118 -19.25 -10.31 14.60
C VAL A 118 -19.57 -8.83 14.80
N GLN A 119 -20.48 -8.26 14.01
CA GLN A 119 -20.73 -6.81 14.06
C GLN A 119 -21.49 -6.38 15.31
N ARG A 120 -22.56 -7.08 15.68
CA ARG A 120 -23.47 -6.65 16.76
C ARG A 120 -23.02 -7.07 18.14
N PHE A 121 -22.43 -8.26 18.27
CA PHE A 121 -21.87 -8.67 19.55
C PHE A 121 -20.42 -8.19 19.67
N PHE A 122 -19.52 -8.68 18.82
CA PHE A 122 -18.09 -8.45 19.03
C PHE A 122 -17.67 -6.99 18.76
N CYS A 123 -17.87 -6.47 17.55
CA CYS A 123 -17.43 -5.12 17.19
C CYS A 123 -18.05 -4.05 18.10
N THR A 124 -19.38 -4.01 18.16
CA THR A 124 -20.13 -2.95 18.85
C THR A 124 -19.99 -2.99 20.38
N ARG A 125 -19.94 -4.19 20.98
CA ARG A 125 -19.91 -4.32 22.46
C ARG A 125 -18.51 -4.46 23.02
N ILE A 126 -17.56 -4.99 22.24
CA ILE A 126 -16.21 -5.31 22.69
C ILE A 126 -15.18 -4.51 21.90
N LYS A 127 -14.95 -4.83 20.61
CA LYS A 127 -13.79 -4.35 19.84
C LYS A 127 -13.63 -2.83 19.87
N PHE A 128 -14.69 -2.08 19.60
CA PHE A 128 -14.62 -0.62 19.52
C PHE A 128 -14.44 0.07 20.88
N LYS A 129 -14.76 -0.62 21.97
CA LYS A 129 -14.68 -0.09 23.35
C LYS A 129 -13.49 -0.64 24.12
N PHE A 130 -12.83 -1.66 23.58
CA PHE A 130 -11.75 -2.33 24.28
C PHE A 130 -10.58 -1.36 24.40
N SER A 131 -10.37 -0.90 25.62
CA SER A 131 -9.24 -0.06 25.92
C SER A 131 -8.02 -0.93 26.20
N GLY A 132 -8.15 -2.14 26.74
CA GLY A 132 -7.02 -2.92 27.25
C GLY A 132 -6.62 -2.58 28.70
N GLU A 133 -7.45 -1.79 29.39
CA GLU A 133 -7.34 -1.59 30.85
C GLU A 133 -8.24 -2.59 31.57
N LYS A 134 -7.65 -3.45 32.41
CA LYS A 134 -8.38 -4.54 33.08
C LYS A 134 -9.48 -4.02 34.01
N LYS A 135 -9.23 -2.91 34.69
CA LYS A 135 -10.20 -2.23 35.58
C LYS A 135 -11.45 -1.73 34.85
N ASP A 136 -11.34 -1.42 33.56
CA ASP A 136 -12.43 -0.85 32.75
C ASP A 136 -13.25 -1.94 32.04
N TYR A 137 -12.74 -3.18 32.02
CA TYR A 137 -13.36 -4.27 31.29
C TYR A 137 -14.28 -5.11 32.18
N ARG A 138 -15.53 -5.27 31.76
CA ARG A 138 -16.48 -6.19 32.39
C ARG A 138 -16.66 -7.42 31.50
N THR A 139 -16.53 -8.61 32.09
CA THR A 139 -16.79 -9.88 31.40
C THR A 139 -18.19 -9.89 30.79
N LEU A 140 -18.25 -10.06 29.47
CA LEU A 140 -19.50 -10.13 28.73
C LEU A 140 -19.93 -11.59 28.54
N LYS A 141 -21.24 -11.79 28.42
CA LYS A 141 -21.83 -13.10 28.13
C LYS A 141 -22.35 -13.09 26.70
N LEU A 142 -21.78 -13.93 25.85
CA LEU A 142 -22.26 -14.20 24.50
C LEU A 142 -23.30 -15.32 24.57
N ASN A 143 -24.57 -14.98 24.39
CA ASN A 143 -25.63 -15.97 24.19
C ASN A 143 -25.70 -16.32 22.69
N LEU A 144 -25.23 -17.51 22.32
CA LEU A 144 -25.19 -17.92 20.91
C LEU A 144 -26.59 -18.16 20.33
N GLN A 145 -27.56 -18.60 21.12
CA GLN A 145 -28.95 -18.76 20.64
C GLN A 145 -29.58 -17.40 20.29
N GLN A 146 -29.16 -16.32 20.96
CA GLN A 146 -29.62 -14.97 20.64
C GLN A 146 -28.92 -14.38 19.42
N PHE A 147 -27.59 -14.45 19.37
CA PHE A 147 -26.80 -13.76 18.34
C PHE A 147 -26.56 -14.61 17.07
N CYS A 148 -26.71 -15.93 17.16
CA CYS A 148 -26.45 -16.85 16.07
C CYS A 148 -27.25 -18.16 16.23
N PRO A 149 -28.59 -18.11 16.18
CA PRO A 149 -29.47 -19.26 16.44
C PRO A 149 -29.25 -20.48 15.51
N SER A 150 -28.63 -20.28 14.35
CA SER A 150 -28.27 -21.38 13.44
C SER A 150 -26.93 -22.05 13.75
N LEU A 151 -26.12 -21.52 14.67
CA LEU A 151 -24.85 -22.16 15.03
C LEU A 151 -25.04 -23.49 15.80
N PRO A 152 -25.94 -23.59 16.79
CA PRO A 152 -26.14 -24.81 17.57
C PRO A 152 -26.37 -26.09 16.75
N GLN A 153 -27.10 -26.03 15.63
CA GLN A 153 -27.37 -27.19 14.77
C GLN A 153 -26.11 -27.74 14.08
N TYR A 154 -25.02 -26.98 14.01
CA TYR A 154 -23.77 -27.40 13.37
C TYR A 154 -22.71 -27.92 14.34
N VAL A 155 -22.91 -27.72 15.65
CA VAL A 155 -22.02 -28.23 16.69
C VAL A 155 -22.37 -29.69 16.98
N VAL A 156 -21.36 -30.54 17.10
CA VAL A 156 -21.51 -31.99 17.24
C VAL A 156 -20.64 -32.53 18.38
N ASP A 157 -20.83 -33.81 18.68
CA ASP A 157 -20.04 -34.59 19.64
C ASP A 157 -19.97 -33.97 21.04
N GLU A 158 -18.90 -34.23 21.78
CA GLU A 158 -18.67 -33.75 23.16
C GLU A 158 -18.80 -32.22 23.28
N ILE A 159 -18.47 -31.47 22.21
CA ILE A 159 -18.60 -30.00 22.21
C ILE A 159 -20.08 -29.61 22.31
N LYS A 160 -20.98 -30.33 21.65
CA LYS A 160 -22.41 -30.05 21.71
C LYS A 160 -22.95 -30.24 23.12
N GLU A 161 -22.61 -31.35 23.78
CA GLU A 161 -23.03 -31.65 25.15
C GLU A 161 -22.56 -30.55 26.11
N GLN A 162 -21.29 -30.16 26.05
CA GLN A 162 -20.74 -29.06 26.87
C GLN A 162 -21.45 -27.72 26.62
N MET A 163 -21.77 -27.42 25.36
CA MET A 163 -22.46 -26.17 25.00
C MET A 163 -23.92 -26.17 25.46
N GLU A 164 -24.61 -27.32 25.45
CA GLU A 164 -25.95 -27.49 26.00
C GLU A 164 -25.96 -27.31 27.52
N GLU A 165 -25.03 -27.93 28.24
CA GLU A 165 -24.84 -27.74 29.70
C GLU A 165 -24.56 -26.28 30.06
N ALA A 166 -23.75 -25.58 29.25
CA ALA A 166 -23.46 -24.16 29.41
C ALA A 166 -24.62 -23.24 28.98
N GLY A 167 -25.75 -23.80 28.51
CA GLY A 167 -26.91 -23.05 28.02
C GLY A 167 -26.60 -22.17 26.81
N TRP A 168 -25.61 -22.56 25.99
CA TRP A 168 -25.12 -21.80 24.84
C TRP A 168 -24.57 -20.40 25.17
N ILE A 169 -24.11 -20.21 26.41
CA ILE A 169 -23.57 -18.94 26.90
C ILE A 169 -22.05 -19.03 27.07
N LEU A 170 -21.31 -18.24 26.31
CA LEU A 170 -19.85 -18.11 26.44
C LEU A 170 -19.47 -16.85 27.22
N LYS A 171 -18.57 -16.99 28.20
CA LYS A 171 -17.97 -15.85 28.90
C LYS A 171 -16.81 -15.29 28.07
N VAL A 172 -16.83 -13.98 27.82
CA VAL A 172 -15.79 -13.26 27.10
C VAL A 172 -15.12 -12.30 28.08
N ASP A 173 -14.09 -12.80 28.76
CA ASP A 173 -13.34 -12.08 29.78
C ASP A 173 -12.23 -11.21 29.18
N TYR A 174 -11.55 -10.46 30.05
CA TYR A 174 -10.50 -9.53 29.66
C TYR A 174 -9.33 -10.23 28.95
N GLU A 175 -8.82 -11.33 29.50
CA GLU A 175 -7.65 -12.03 28.93
C GLU A 175 -7.99 -12.62 27.56
N THR A 176 -9.23 -13.08 27.38
CA THR A 176 -9.75 -13.54 26.09
C THR A 176 -9.72 -12.44 25.03
N VAL A 177 -10.26 -11.25 25.34
CA VAL A 177 -10.27 -10.13 24.38
C VAL A 177 -8.86 -9.62 24.12
N LYS A 178 -8.05 -9.50 25.17
CA LYS A 178 -6.64 -9.11 25.04
C LYS A 178 -5.90 -10.04 24.09
N GLY A 179 -6.07 -11.36 24.24
CA GLY A 179 -5.50 -12.37 23.34
C GLY A 179 -6.00 -12.33 21.89
N MET A 180 -7.11 -11.63 21.60
CA MET A 180 -7.55 -11.38 20.22
C MET A 180 -6.86 -10.15 19.59
N PHE A 181 -6.46 -9.19 20.42
CA PHE A 181 -5.84 -7.95 19.96
C PHE A 181 -4.30 -8.04 19.90
N ASP A 182 -3.67 -8.64 20.92
CA ASP A 182 -2.20 -8.65 21.07
C ASP A 182 -1.49 -9.10 19.79
N PRO A 183 -1.84 -10.24 19.14
CA PRO A 183 -1.09 -10.70 17.98
C PRO A 183 -1.16 -9.73 16.79
N VAL A 184 -2.23 -8.93 16.70
CA VAL A 184 -2.42 -7.94 15.65
C VAL A 184 -1.67 -6.64 15.99
N ILE A 185 -1.77 -6.16 17.23
CA ILE A 185 -1.09 -4.95 17.68
C ILE A 185 0.42 -5.14 17.69
N ASP A 186 0.92 -6.30 18.14
CA ASP A 186 2.36 -6.58 18.18
C ASP A 186 2.99 -6.51 16.77
N ARG A 187 2.26 -6.97 15.75
CA ARG A 187 2.69 -6.81 14.35
C ARG A 187 2.77 -5.34 13.93
N ILE A 188 1.80 -4.52 14.31
CA ILE A 188 1.81 -3.08 14.03
C ILE A 188 2.98 -2.39 14.74
N ILE A 189 3.22 -2.73 16.01
CA ILE A 189 4.34 -2.19 16.79
C ILE A 189 5.67 -2.54 16.11
N ASN A 190 5.88 -3.80 15.75
CA ASN A 190 7.10 -4.23 15.08
C ASN A 190 7.29 -3.51 13.74
N LEU A 191 6.20 -3.32 12.96
CA LEU A 191 6.23 -2.59 11.70
C LEU A 191 6.68 -1.14 11.89
N ILE A 192 6.17 -0.47 12.93
CA ILE A 192 6.54 0.91 13.27
C ILE A 192 8.01 0.99 13.73
N ASP A 193 8.42 0.07 14.60
CA ASP A 193 9.79 0.00 15.13
C ASP A 193 10.81 -0.22 14.00
N ASP A 194 10.53 -1.16 13.09
CA ASP A 194 11.37 -1.42 11.92
C ASP A 194 11.46 -0.19 11.00
N GLN A 195 10.34 0.53 10.79
CA GLN A 195 10.34 1.74 9.96
C GLN A 195 11.19 2.86 10.58
N LEU A 196 11.09 3.06 11.89
CA LEU A 196 11.88 4.06 12.62
C LEU A 196 13.37 3.70 12.61
N LYS A 197 13.73 2.43 12.79
CA LYS A 197 15.13 1.96 12.79
C LYS A 197 15.80 2.03 11.43
N ASN A 198 15.07 1.74 10.35
CA ASN A 198 15.61 1.73 8.99
C ASN A 198 15.67 3.13 8.35
N SER A 199 15.20 4.16 9.05
CA SER A 199 15.27 5.54 8.61
C SER A 199 16.70 6.10 8.69
N SER A 200 17.09 6.91 7.71
CA SER A 200 18.31 7.72 7.80
C SER A 200 18.18 8.92 8.75
N GLU A 201 16.95 9.32 9.07
CA GLU A 201 16.68 10.38 10.05
C GLU A 201 16.81 9.81 11.47
N LYS A 202 17.65 10.45 12.29
CA LYS A 202 17.94 9.97 13.65
C LYS A 202 16.75 10.12 14.60
N ASN A 203 15.89 11.11 14.38
CA ASN A 203 14.77 11.45 15.25
C ASN A 203 13.50 11.66 14.42
N CYS A 204 12.38 11.12 14.89
CA CYS A 204 11.04 11.35 14.34
C CYS A 204 10.28 12.32 15.25
N SER A 205 9.93 13.51 14.75
CA SER A 205 9.31 14.57 15.57
C SER A 205 7.86 14.23 15.95
N ALA A 206 7.13 13.52 15.09
CA ALA A 206 5.75 13.13 15.36
C ALA A 206 5.32 11.81 14.70
N MET A 207 4.29 11.19 15.24
CA MET A 207 3.61 10.03 14.68
C MET A 207 2.11 10.27 14.68
N PHE A 208 1.50 10.12 13.50
CA PHE A 208 0.07 10.28 13.30
C PHE A 208 -0.56 8.94 12.91
N LEU A 209 -1.48 8.48 13.76
CA LEU A 209 -2.26 7.26 13.55
C LEU A 209 -3.55 7.64 12.83
N VAL A 210 -3.74 7.14 11.61
CA VAL A 210 -4.93 7.36 10.77
C VAL A 210 -5.61 6.04 10.39
N GLY A 211 -6.73 6.08 9.69
CA GLY A 211 -7.51 4.89 9.38
C GLY A 211 -8.46 4.49 10.51
N GLY A 212 -9.41 3.60 10.20
CA GLY A 212 -10.47 3.24 11.15
C GLY A 212 -9.97 2.46 12.38
N PHE A 213 -8.86 1.73 12.28
CA PHE A 213 -8.33 1.00 13.44
C PHE A 213 -7.64 1.93 14.45
N SER A 214 -7.19 3.10 14.01
CA SER A 214 -6.62 4.14 14.89
C SER A 214 -7.63 4.73 15.88
N GLU A 215 -8.93 4.46 15.71
CA GLU A 215 -9.96 4.78 16.71
C GLU A 215 -9.94 3.81 17.90
N SER A 216 -9.22 2.69 17.82
CA SER A 216 -9.08 1.73 18.92
C SER A 216 -8.29 2.36 20.08
N PRO A 217 -8.89 2.50 21.28
CA PRO A 217 -8.16 3.04 22.42
C PRO A 217 -7.01 2.12 22.84
N TYR A 218 -7.12 0.82 22.59
CA TYR A 218 -6.04 -0.12 22.89
C TYR A 218 -4.83 0.06 21.98
N LEU A 219 -5.04 0.16 20.67
CA LEU A 219 -3.96 0.42 19.71
C LEU A 219 -3.21 1.71 20.06
N LEU A 220 -3.95 2.82 20.26
CA LEU A 220 -3.35 4.10 20.62
C LEU A 220 -2.51 4.01 21.89
N ARG A 221 -3.01 3.33 22.93
CA ARG A 221 -2.25 3.17 24.18
C ARG A 221 -0.98 2.37 23.95
N LYS A 222 -1.07 1.22 23.29
CA LYS A 222 0.08 0.34 23.05
C LYS A 222 1.16 1.02 22.21
N VAL A 223 0.78 1.82 21.21
CA VAL A 223 1.72 2.63 20.43
C VAL A 223 2.36 3.70 21.31
N LYS A 224 1.59 4.44 22.12
CA LYS A 224 2.13 5.44 23.05
C LYS A 224 3.11 4.85 24.05
N GLU A 225 2.71 3.81 24.79
CA GLU A 225 3.56 3.11 25.75
C GLU A 225 4.89 2.65 25.15
N THR A 226 4.89 2.28 23.87
CA THR A 226 6.09 1.75 23.21
C THR A 226 7.00 2.85 22.67
N PHE A 227 6.42 3.93 22.13
CA PHE A 227 7.17 4.92 21.35
C PHE A 227 7.23 6.32 21.96
N GLU A 228 6.56 6.63 23.07
CA GLU A 228 6.53 7.99 23.65
C GLU A 228 7.92 8.53 24.04
N HIS A 229 8.89 7.66 24.32
CA HIS A 229 10.27 8.05 24.59
C HIS A 229 11.10 8.32 23.32
N GLN A 230 10.67 7.79 22.18
CA GLN A 230 11.37 7.94 20.89
C GLN A 230 10.73 9.00 20.00
N VAL A 231 9.40 9.14 20.07
CA VAL A 231 8.60 10.05 19.25
C VAL A 231 7.80 10.98 20.16
N PRO A 232 8.18 12.26 20.27
CA PRO A 232 7.59 13.19 21.25
C PRO A 232 6.08 13.41 21.10
N ILE A 233 5.59 13.36 19.86
CA ILE A 233 4.18 13.63 19.53
C ILE A 233 3.57 12.37 18.93
N ILE A 234 2.62 11.75 19.62
CA ILE A 234 1.83 10.62 19.08
C ILE A 234 0.35 11.01 19.16
N ALA A 235 -0.26 11.21 18.00
CA ALA A 235 -1.62 11.75 17.89
C ALA A 235 -2.48 11.01 16.87
N VAL A 236 -3.80 11.13 17.04
CA VAL A 236 -4.83 10.63 16.11
C VAL A 236 -5.61 11.88 15.64
N PRO A 237 -5.71 12.15 14.33
CA PRO A 237 -6.53 13.25 13.83
C PRO A 237 -8.01 13.08 14.22
N ALA A 238 -8.79 14.17 14.25
CA ALA A 238 -10.18 14.16 14.72
C ALA A 238 -11.13 13.20 13.98
N VAL A 239 -10.82 12.83 12.72
CA VAL A 239 -11.62 11.87 11.92
C VAL A 239 -10.67 10.92 11.15
N PRO A 240 -9.99 9.99 11.83
CA PRO A 240 -8.89 9.23 11.24
C PRO A 240 -9.38 8.29 10.12
N ILE A 241 -10.60 7.76 10.22
CA ILE A 241 -11.21 6.91 9.18
C ILE A 241 -11.43 7.64 7.84
N ALA A 242 -11.56 8.97 7.87
CA ALA A 242 -11.76 9.79 6.67
C ALA A 242 -10.45 10.42 6.16
N ALA A 243 -9.30 10.06 6.74
CA ALA A 243 -8.02 10.71 6.42
C ALA A 243 -7.68 10.62 4.93
N ILE A 244 -7.85 9.45 4.31
CA ILE A 244 -7.55 9.23 2.89
C ILE A 244 -8.42 10.10 2.00
N VAL A 245 -9.75 10.08 2.17
CA VAL A 245 -10.65 10.87 1.32
C VAL A 245 -10.44 12.37 1.52
N ARG A 246 -10.23 12.83 2.77
CA ARG A 246 -9.95 14.25 3.06
C ARG A 246 -8.61 14.69 2.47
N GLY A 247 -7.59 13.86 2.60
CA GLY A 247 -6.28 14.07 2.00
C GLY A 247 -6.32 14.11 0.48
N ALA A 248 -7.11 13.24 -0.16
CA ALA A 248 -7.30 13.23 -1.61
C ALA A 248 -8.00 14.50 -2.11
N ILE A 249 -8.95 15.06 -1.33
CA ILE A 249 -9.54 16.37 -1.63
C ILE A 249 -8.49 17.47 -1.50
N THR A 250 -7.70 17.48 -0.42
CA THR A 250 -6.60 18.45 -0.25
C THR A 250 -5.60 18.37 -1.40
N TYR A 251 -5.25 17.16 -1.85
CA TYR A 251 -4.42 16.94 -3.01
C TYR A 251 -5.05 17.52 -4.28
N GLY A 252 -6.30 17.15 -4.58
CA GLY A 252 -7.01 17.59 -5.78
C GLY A 252 -7.19 19.10 -5.88
N LEU A 253 -7.36 19.80 -4.74
CA LEU A 253 -7.44 21.26 -4.68
C LEU A 253 -6.10 21.97 -4.89
N ASN A 254 -4.98 21.23 -4.88
CA ASN A 254 -3.63 21.77 -4.91
C ASN A 254 -2.71 21.05 -5.91
N VAL A 255 -3.29 20.49 -6.97
CA VAL A 255 -2.54 19.73 -7.99
C VAL A 255 -1.42 20.60 -8.59
N ASP A 256 -1.65 21.90 -8.78
CA ASP A 256 -0.68 22.82 -9.39
C ASP A 256 0.39 23.36 -8.42
N ASN A 257 0.29 23.06 -7.12
CA ASN A 257 1.17 23.61 -6.09
C ASN A 257 2.33 22.67 -5.69
N ASP A 258 2.47 21.53 -6.36
CA ASP A 258 3.50 20.51 -6.09
C ASP A 258 3.70 20.22 -4.60
N ILE A 259 2.59 20.01 -3.87
CA ILE A 259 2.63 19.77 -2.41
C ILE A 259 3.44 18.51 -2.07
N VAL A 260 3.53 17.54 -2.99
CA VAL A 260 4.41 16.37 -2.88
C VAL A 260 5.41 16.43 -4.03
N PRO A 261 6.54 17.14 -3.85
CA PRO A 261 7.46 17.45 -4.96
C PRO A 261 8.36 16.27 -5.35
N ASP A 262 8.48 15.27 -4.48
CA ASP A 262 9.33 14.11 -4.66
C ASP A 262 8.74 12.83 -4.05
N ARG A 263 9.31 11.69 -4.45
CA ARG A 263 8.94 10.34 -3.97
C ARG A 263 10.15 9.42 -3.95
N VAL A 264 10.07 8.37 -3.15
CA VAL A 264 11.05 7.28 -3.17
C VAL A 264 10.53 6.15 -4.08
N LEU A 265 11.32 5.73 -5.07
CA LEU A 265 10.93 4.66 -5.99
C LEU A 265 10.86 3.29 -5.28
N LYS A 266 9.73 2.60 -5.40
CA LYS A 266 9.55 1.23 -4.87
C LYS A 266 10.16 0.12 -5.74
N TRP A 267 10.45 0.43 -6.99
CA TRP A 267 10.91 -0.53 -7.99
C TRP A 267 12.10 0.05 -8.75
N THR A 268 12.97 -0.84 -9.21
CA THR A 268 14.00 -0.51 -10.19
C THR A 268 13.39 -0.68 -11.57
N TYR A 269 13.55 0.32 -12.44
CA TYR A 269 13.00 0.38 -13.80
C TYR A 269 14.09 0.43 -14.83
N GLY A 270 13.81 -0.15 -15.98
CA GLY A 270 14.75 -0.20 -17.08
C GLY A 270 14.12 -0.83 -18.31
N ILE A 271 14.96 -1.07 -19.31
CA ILE A 271 14.54 -1.63 -20.58
C ILE A 271 15.41 -2.82 -20.96
N GLU A 272 14.83 -3.72 -21.75
CA GLU A 272 15.60 -4.78 -22.39
C GLU A 272 16.45 -4.20 -23.51
N VAL A 273 17.76 -4.48 -23.45
CA VAL A 273 18.72 -4.06 -24.46
C VAL A 273 19.43 -5.29 -25.00
N SER A 274 19.68 -5.28 -26.31
CA SER A 274 20.47 -6.30 -27.00
C SER A 274 21.92 -5.82 -27.13
N GLY A 275 22.89 -6.67 -26.79
CA GLY A 275 24.31 -6.35 -26.98
C GLY A 275 25.22 -7.58 -26.86
N ASP A 276 26.54 -7.37 -26.81
CA ASP A 276 27.58 -8.42 -26.89
C ASP A 276 28.15 -8.88 -25.54
N LYS A 277 27.51 -8.57 -24.39
CA LYS A 277 28.01 -8.89 -23.03
C LYS A 277 27.58 -10.28 -22.52
N PRO A 278 28.39 -10.98 -21.70
CA PRO A 278 28.32 -12.44 -21.57
C PRO A 278 27.27 -12.93 -20.56
N ASN A 279 26.49 -13.96 -20.96
CA ASN A 279 26.19 -15.19 -20.19
C ASN A 279 24.80 -15.83 -20.39
N LYS A 280 24.00 -15.45 -21.41
CA LYS A 280 22.89 -16.28 -21.91
C LYS A 280 22.53 -15.90 -23.35
N ARG A 281 22.90 -16.76 -24.29
CA ARG A 281 22.74 -16.54 -25.73
C ARG A 281 21.30 -16.84 -26.15
N THR A 282 20.64 -15.93 -26.86
CA THR A 282 19.36 -16.26 -27.52
C THR A 282 19.59 -17.18 -28.72
N LYS A 283 18.51 -17.76 -29.25
CA LYS A 283 18.55 -18.59 -30.48
C LYS A 283 19.15 -17.84 -31.68
N ASP A 284 19.11 -16.50 -31.65
CA ASP A 284 19.59 -15.61 -32.70
C ASP A 284 21.02 -15.11 -32.46
N GLY A 285 21.68 -15.55 -31.39
CA GLY A 285 23.07 -15.24 -31.09
C GLY A 285 23.31 -13.97 -30.26
N MET A 286 22.28 -13.21 -29.91
CA MET A 286 22.37 -11.95 -29.15
C MET A 286 22.20 -12.16 -27.64
N TYR A 287 22.66 -11.21 -26.83
CA TYR A 287 22.40 -11.17 -25.38
C TYR A 287 21.37 -10.11 -25.04
N HIS A 288 20.28 -10.50 -24.37
CA HIS A 288 19.33 -9.56 -23.76
C HIS A 288 19.70 -9.34 -22.29
N TYR A 289 19.91 -8.09 -21.92
CA TYR A 289 20.16 -7.71 -20.54
C TYR A 289 19.27 -6.53 -20.14
N PHE A 290 19.08 -6.40 -18.83
CA PHE A 290 18.33 -5.29 -18.27
C PHE A 290 19.25 -4.07 -18.18
N HIS A 291 18.88 -3.01 -18.89
CA HIS A 291 19.51 -1.70 -18.75
C HIS A 291 18.71 -0.86 -17.75
N GLU A 292 19.25 -0.70 -16.56
CA GLU A 292 18.67 0.13 -15.49
C GLU A 292 18.64 1.59 -15.91
N LEU A 293 17.47 2.24 -15.77
CA LEU A 293 17.28 3.67 -15.97
C LEU A 293 17.05 4.38 -14.64
N ALA A 294 16.29 3.77 -13.73
CA ALA A 294 15.98 4.36 -12.43
C ALA A 294 15.95 3.28 -11.35
N LYS A 295 16.59 3.55 -10.21
CA LYS A 295 16.83 2.57 -9.16
C LYS A 295 15.85 2.68 -7.99
N ARG A 296 15.39 1.53 -7.47
CA ARG A 296 14.64 1.45 -6.20
C ARG A 296 15.37 2.20 -5.08
N GLY A 297 14.63 2.87 -4.21
CA GLY A 297 15.16 3.66 -3.09
C GLY A 297 15.66 5.06 -3.47
N SER A 298 15.71 5.39 -4.76
CA SER A 298 16.08 6.75 -5.20
C SER A 298 14.95 7.73 -4.91
N ASN A 299 15.30 8.88 -4.35
CA ASN A 299 14.40 10.03 -4.26
C ASN A 299 14.33 10.73 -5.63
N VAL A 300 13.14 10.87 -6.18
CA VAL A 300 12.88 11.34 -7.54
C VAL A 300 11.86 12.45 -7.52
N LYS A 301 12.19 13.58 -8.18
CA LYS A 301 11.27 14.71 -8.34
C LYS A 301 10.16 14.38 -9.32
N VAL A 302 8.99 14.98 -9.13
CA VAL A 302 7.88 14.85 -10.10
C VAL A 302 8.37 15.28 -11.50
N ASN A 303 8.11 14.43 -12.49
CA ASN A 303 8.51 14.57 -13.89
C ASN A 303 10.02 14.54 -14.16
N GLN A 304 10.85 14.14 -13.20
CA GLN A 304 12.27 13.92 -13.44
C GLN A 304 12.47 12.81 -14.47
N LYS A 305 13.26 13.11 -15.51
CA LYS A 305 13.56 12.19 -16.61
C LYS A 305 14.82 11.39 -16.34
N PHE A 306 14.75 10.10 -16.64
CA PHE A 306 15.87 9.17 -16.69
C PHE A 306 15.95 8.63 -18.12
N SER A 307 17.06 8.89 -18.80
CA SER A 307 17.20 8.59 -20.23
C SER A 307 18.47 7.80 -20.55
N GLY A 308 18.43 7.15 -21.71
CA GLY A 308 19.58 6.52 -22.34
C GLY A 308 19.50 6.67 -23.86
N ASP A 309 20.65 6.56 -24.50
CA ASP A 309 20.78 6.55 -25.95
C ASP A 309 20.85 5.13 -26.46
N PHE A 310 20.01 4.82 -27.44
CA PHE A 310 19.91 3.50 -28.04
C PHE A 310 19.98 3.59 -29.55
N TYR A 311 20.44 2.48 -30.15
CA TYR A 311 20.65 2.37 -31.59
C TYR A 311 19.91 1.15 -32.13
N PRO A 312 19.51 1.16 -33.41
CA PRO A 312 18.96 -0.01 -34.06
C PRO A 312 19.92 -1.21 -33.94
N VAL A 313 19.37 -2.42 -33.80
CA VAL A 313 20.17 -3.64 -33.78
C VAL A 313 20.58 -4.04 -35.21
N ARG A 314 19.76 -3.69 -36.20
CA ARG A 314 20.02 -3.94 -37.63
C ARG A 314 19.91 -2.66 -38.43
N SER A 315 20.75 -2.52 -39.46
CA SER A 315 20.81 -1.32 -40.30
C SER A 315 19.47 -0.99 -40.98
N ASN A 316 18.76 -2.00 -41.45
CA ASN A 316 17.46 -1.87 -42.13
C ASN A 316 16.23 -1.91 -41.19
N GLN A 317 16.43 -1.88 -39.86
CA GLN A 317 15.34 -1.97 -38.90
C GLN A 317 14.48 -0.69 -38.94
N ASP A 318 13.21 -0.83 -39.31
CA ASP A 318 12.24 0.26 -39.41
C ASP A 318 11.30 0.33 -38.19
N ILE A 319 11.25 -0.71 -37.36
CA ILE A 319 10.54 -0.74 -36.09
C ILE A 319 11.50 -1.10 -34.95
N ILE A 320 11.58 -0.22 -33.97
CA ILE A 320 12.38 -0.40 -32.75
C ILE A 320 11.42 -0.62 -31.59
N THR A 321 11.68 -1.67 -30.81
CA THR A 321 10.82 -2.08 -29.70
C THR A 321 11.56 -1.89 -28.38
N PHE A 322 10.95 -1.16 -27.46
CA PHE A 322 11.41 -1.00 -26.09
C PHE A 322 10.48 -1.79 -25.17
N ASN A 323 10.99 -2.91 -24.64
CA ASN A 323 10.32 -3.66 -23.59
C ASN A 323 10.73 -3.06 -22.25
N VAL A 324 9.79 -2.42 -21.55
CA VAL A 324 10.02 -1.77 -20.26
C VAL A 324 9.77 -2.77 -19.14
N TYR A 325 10.76 -2.96 -18.28
CA TYR A 325 10.69 -3.89 -17.15
C TYR A 325 10.84 -3.16 -15.81
N TYR A 326 10.32 -3.79 -14.76
CA TYR A 326 10.52 -3.37 -13.38
C TYR A 326 10.73 -4.55 -12.42
N THR A 327 11.34 -4.28 -11.26
CA THR A 327 11.66 -5.30 -10.25
C THR A 327 11.83 -4.74 -8.85
N SER A 328 11.55 -5.59 -7.85
CA SER A 328 11.75 -5.29 -6.43
C SER A 328 13.22 -5.27 -6.04
N LYS A 329 14.13 -5.80 -6.85
CA LYS A 329 15.56 -5.84 -6.51
C LYS A 329 16.23 -4.48 -6.67
N TYR A 330 17.19 -4.20 -5.78
CA TYR A 330 18.10 -3.07 -5.94
C TYR A 330 19.04 -3.24 -7.13
N GLU A 331 19.39 -4.47 -7.48
CA GLU A 331 20.23 -4.78 -8.64
C GLU A 331 19.57 -5.89 -9.46
N ALA A 332 19.48 -5.66 -10.76
CA ALA A 332 18.98 -6.62 -11.73
C ALA A 332 19.89 -6.65 -12.95
N LYS A 333 20.09 -7.85 -13.52
CA LYS A 333 21.00 -8.05 -14.65
C LYS A 333 20.27 -8.52 -15.90
N TYR A 334 19.25 -9.37 -15.75
CA TYR A 334 18.59 -9.98 -16.90
C TYR A 334 17.07 -9.81 -16.82
N CYS A 335 16.45 -9.51 -17.96
CA CYS A 335 14.99 -9.43 -18.08
C CYS A 335 14.29 -10.78 -17.84
N SER A 336 15.03 -11.90 -17.93
CA SER A 336 14.57 -13.25 -17.62
C SER A 336 14.62 -13.62 -16.14
N ASP A 337 15.10 -12.74 -15.27
CA ASP A 337 15.18 -13.03 -13.84
C ASP A 337 13.76 -13.24 -13.26
N PRO A 338 13.53 -14.19 -12.33
CA PRO A 338 12.18 -14.55 -11.87
C PRO A 338 11.35 -13.40 -11.28
N GLU A 339 12.02 -12.36 -10.77
CA GLU A 339 11.40 -11.17 -10.16
C GLU A 339 11.26 -9.98 -11.14
N MET A 340 11.63 -10.15 -12.41
CA MET A 340 11.37 -9.16 -13.45
C MET A 340 9.91 -9.24 -13.88
N ARG A 341 9.30 -8.07 -14.06
CA ARG A 341 7.96 -7.95 -14.62
C ARG A 341 7.97 -6.99 -15.79
N LEU A 342 7.35 -7.40 -16.90
CA LEU A 342 7.14 -6.53 -18.04
C LEU A 342 6.07 -5.48 -17.68
N LEU A 343 6.44 -4.20 -17.73
CA LEU A 343 5.53 -3.07 -17.51
C LEU A 343 4.75 -2.74 -18.79
N GLY A 344 5.44 -2.75 -19.93
CA GLY A 344 4.85 -2.36 -21.20
C GLY A 344 5.82 -2.51 -22.36
N VAL A 345 5.27 -2.42 -23.57
CA VAL A 345 6.01 -2.54 -24.83
C VAL A 345 5.74 -1.31 -25.68
N ILE A 346 6.79 -0.59 -26.03
CA ILE A 346 6.71 0.62 -26.86
C ILE A 346 7.34 0.31 -28.21
N ARG A 347 6.59 0.54 -29.29
CA ARG A 347 7.06 0.31 -30.66
C ARG A 347 7.16 1.62 -31.39
N VAL A 348 8.35 1.91 -31.90
CA VAL A 348 8.68 3.14 -32.61
C VAL A 348 8.97 2.80 -34.06
N LYS A 349 8.27 3.45 -34.99
CA LYS A 349 8.56 3.34 -36.41
C LYS A 349 9.52 4.45 -36.83
N THR A 350 10.63 4.07 -37.45
CA THR A 350 11.68 4.96 -37.95
C THR A 350 11.73 4.89 -39.48
N TYR A 351 11.66 6.04 -40.16
CA TYR A 351 11.57 6.11 -41.62
C TYR A 351 12.91 6.35 -42.32
N ASP A 352 13.98 6.51 -41.55
CA ASP A 352 15.32 6.92 -41.95
C ASP A 352 16.30 5.75 -42.08
N THR A 353 15.83 4.53 -42.41
CA THR A 353 16.65 3.31 -42.47
C THR A 353 17.87 3.40 -43.41
N HIS A 354 17.87 4.34 -44.36
CA HIS A 354 19.03 4.69 -45.19
C HIS A 354 20.26 5.16 -44.39
N LEU A 355 20.08 5.65 -43.16
CA LEU A 355 21.16 6.03 -42.23
C LEU A 355 21.80 4.84 -41.50
N GLY A 356 21.33 3.61 -41.76
CA GLY A 356 21.90 2.39 -41.19
C GLY A 356 21.79 2.33 -39.66
N LEU A 357 22.92 2.09 -38.98
CA LEU A 357 22.96 2.03 -37.51
C LEU A 357 23.10 3.41 -36.85
N ASN A 358 23.44 4.46 -37.62
CA ASN A 358 23.69 5.80 -37.07
C ASN A 358 22.39 6.59 -36.86
N ARG A 359 21.48 6.00 -36.10
CA ARG A 359 20.14 6.54 -35.80
C ARG A 359 19.94 6.55 -34.29
N PRO A 360 20.49 7.53 -33.57
CA PRO A 360 20.39 7.59 -32.12
C PRO A 360 18.96 7.91 -31.69
N ILE A 361 18.41 7.06 -30.83
CA ILE A 361 17.10 7.23 -30.22
C ILE A 361 17.30 7.43 -28.73
N GLU A 362 16.82 8.56 -28.23
CA GLU A 362 16.69 8.79 -26.81
C GLU A 362 15.41 8.09 -26.33
N PHE A 363 15.56 7.12 -25.43
CA PHE A 363 14.46 6.58 -24.64
C PHE A 363 14.53 7.17 -23.24
N SER A 364 13.41 7.65 -22.72
CA SER A 364 13.35 8.21 -21.37
C SER A 364 12.10 7.77 -20.61
N LEU A 365 12.26 7.58 -19.31
CA LEU A 365 11.17 7.44 -18.34
C LEU A 365 11.12 8.70 -17.48
N ALA A 366 9.96 9.33 -17.40
CA ALA A 366 9.66 10.39 -16.45
C ALA A 366 8.68 9.87 -15.40
N PHE A 367 9.03 10.03 -14.13
CA PHE A 367 8.17 9.60 -13.04
C PHE A 367 7.24 10.76 -12.65
N GLY A 368 5.99 10.69 -13.08
CA GLY A 368 4.96 11.64 -12.69
C GLY A 368 4.48 11.39 -11.26
N LYS A 369 3.26 11.84 -10.95
CA LYS A 369 2.69 11.73 -9.60
C LYS A 369 2.15 10.34 -9.25
N VAL A 370 1.76 9.53 -10.22
CA VAL A 370 1.41 8.09 -10.03
C VAL A 370 1.73 7.31 -11.30
N GLU A 371 1.71 7.99 -12.43
CA GLU A 371 1.95 7.46 -13.76
C GLU A 371 3.42 7.60 -14.18
N ILE A 372 3.89 6.65 -15.00
CA ILE A 372 5.24 6.69 -15.58
C ILE A 372 5.10 7.06 -17.05
N LYS A 373 5.65 8.20 -17.43
CA LYS A 373 5.64 8.66 -18.82
C LYS A 373 6.86 8.11 -19.54
N ALA A 374 6.66 7.37 -20.62
CA ALA A 374 7.74 6.91 -21.47
C ALA A 374 7.75 7.73 -22.76
N THR A 375 8.91 8.31 -23.09
CA THR A 375 9.11 9.13 -24.28
C THR A 375 10.24 8.57 -25.11
N THR A 376 10.01 8.46 -26.42
CA THR A 376 11.01 8.09 -27.42
C THR A 376 11.18 9.24 -28.40
N LYS A 377 12.44 9.59 -28.68
CA LYS A 377 12.77 10.79 -29.45
C LYS A 377 13.94 10.51 -30.38
N ASN A 378 13.87 10.99 -31.62
CA ASN A 378 15.02 11.07 -32.49
C ASN A 378 16.01 12.07 -31.89
N LYS A 379 17.20 11.61 -31.52
CA LYS A 379 18.18 12.48 -30.87
C LYS A 379 18.78 13.52 -31.83
N SER A 380 18.87 13.20 -33.12
CA SER A 380 19.44 14.07 -34.14
C SER A 380 18.49 15.21 -34.56
N THR A 381 17.19 14.93 -34.71
CA THR A 381 16.21 15.92 -35.18
C THR A 381 15.42 16.57 -34.06
N GLY A 382 15.35 15.91 -32.90
CA GLY A 382 14.52 16.33 -31.79
C GLY A 382 13.06 15.87 -31.87
N GLU A 383 12.68 15.18 -32.95
CA GLU A 383 11.32 14.70 -33.18
C GLU A 383 10.91 13.64 -32.14
N ILE A 384 9.74 13.81 -31.53
CA ILE A 384 9.16 12.80 -30.62
C ILE A 384 8.49 11.73 -31.48
N TYR A 385 9.01 10.51 -31.42
CA TYR A 385 8.44 9.38 -32.15
C TYR A 385 7.19 8.82 -31.48
N ASN A 386 7.25 8.69 -30.16
CA ASN A 386 6.15 8.18 -29.36
C ASN A 386 6.26 8.72 -27.93
N GLU A 387 5.11 9.05 -27.37
CA GLU A 387 4.98 9.40 -25.98
C GLU A 387 3.74 8.71 -25.42
N THR A 388 3.92 7.95 -24.35
CA THR A 388 2.85 7.15 -23.76
C THR A 388 2.97 7.08 -22.25
N THR A 389 1.85 6.80 -21.59
CA THR A 389 1.78 6.61 -20.15
C THR A 389 1.69 5.13 -19.83
N LEU A 390 2.60 4.66 -18.99
CA LEU A 390 2.60 3.33 -18.41
C LEU A 390 2.02 3.40 -17.00
N GLU A 391 0.99 2.60 -16.76
CA GLU A 391 0.42 2.42 -15.42
C GLU A 391 1.04 1.17 -14.81
N LEU A 392 1.57 1.28 -13.59
CA LEU A 392 1.81 0.09 -12.78
C LEU A 392 0.45 -0.52 -12.47
N ALA A 393 0.29 -1.82 -12.74
CA ALA A 393 -0.77 -2.59 -12.12
C ALA A 393 -0.52 -2.57 -10.60
N LEU A 394 -1.08 -1.58 -9.91
CA LEU A 394 -1.20 -1.58 -8.47
C LEU A 394 -2.04 -2.81 -8.15
N PHE A 395 -1.40 -3.88 -7.69
CA PHE A 395 -2.11 -5.01 -7.13
C PHE A 395 -2.92 -4.46 -5.96
N ILE A 396 -4.22 -4.30 -6.18
CA ILE A 396 -5.19 -4.28 -5.11
C ILE A 396 -5.06 -5.67 -4.48
N VAL A 397 -4.43 -5.74 -3.31
CA VAL A 397 -4.50 -6.92 -2.46
C VAL A 397 -5.96 -6.98 -2.00
N MET A 398 -6.78 -7.73 -2.74
CA MET A 398 -8.15 -8.06 -2.34
C MET A 398 -8.18 -8.98 -1.12
#